data_AF-A0A1Q9RV74-F1
#
_entry.id   AF-A0A1Q9RV74-F1
#
_cell.length_a   1.000
_cell.length_b   1.000
_cell.length_c   1.000
_cell.angle_alpha   90.00
_cell.angle_beta   90.00
_cell.angle_gamma   90.00
#
_symmetry.space_group_name_H-M   'P 1'
#
loop_
_entity.id
_entity.type
_entity.pdbx_description
1 polymer ?
#
loop_
_entity_poly.entity_id
_entity_poly.type
_entity_poly.pdbx_seq_one_letter_code
_entity_poly.pdbx_strand_id
1 'polypeptide(L)'
;MIHRSPIRPVLVISTVLVAMSFAVAMTNPDPRARNELARWLDVLGENSLPTWWSTALLLTVALVFAVTGGAARVGGVAGAGAWLTGAVIVGAFSLTELSGVHRRLGGVGRLVLGEGALTRSWFAMAAVLVPALAAVLVVLAARVGAPSSRLLVGGGVLVMVCAVGGELVAALLGGRTGPAPAPVLVAHLGELGENVGAALMLAAALRVLTPSGPGNALQVRHRAAIRSGEGVPVGLAAWWWLLGGVSVALALLSLGFVLADPAQPVLRDVRLFTDMLVEHNLPTWWSVALLAAAALVHLATALAARAAGAPEARYWLVTAAVLAVLSLDDQSQLHERSEQLGRLLVAETGGFPFYWLIPGTVAGVGVAAAVVALAVRVRARARLLLAGGIALMLATGLGLEVVQGLFMAAGNEGLGFVIAYHVEELGEDVGVILLIAAAATMTRVTCDGRLVLTYGRRSAPLPVPAPLG
;
A
#
# COMPACT_ATOMS: atom_id res chain seq x y z
N MET A 1 -24.98 4.99 -19.18
CA MET A 1 -23.50 4.89 -19.17
C MET A 1 -23.09 3.58 -18.53
N ILE A 2 -22.17 2.87 -19.17
CA ILE A 2 -21.87 1.45 -19.00
C ILE A 2 -21.60 1.09 -17.52
N HIS A 3 -22.50 0.30 -16.92
CA HIS A 3 -22.33 -0.35 -15.61
C HIS A 3 -21.30 -1.51 -15.74
N ARG A 4 -20.05 -1.20 -16.09
CA ARG A 4 -18.97 -2.18 -15.99
C ARG A 4 -18.69 -2.41 -14.52
N SER A 5 -18.75 -3.67 -14.09
CA SER A 5 -18.36 -4.05 -12.73
C SER A 5 -16.93 -3.54 -12.46
N PRO A 6 -16.68 -2.80 -11.36
CA PRO A 6 -15.36 -2.28 -11.03
C PRO A 6 -14.31 -3.38 -10.84
N ILE A 7 -14.76 -4.64 -10.75
CA ILE A 7 -13.94 -5.84 -10.61
C ILE A 7 -13.26 -6.25 -11.91
N ARG A 8 -13.87 -5.99 -13.08
CA ARG A 8 -13.39 -6.55 -14.34
C ARG A 8 -11.95 -6.12 -14.67
N PRO A 9 -11.54 -4.84 -14.50
CA PRO A 9 -10.15 -4.45 -14.68
C PRO A 9 -9.21 -5.17 -13.70
N VAL A 10 -9.62 -5.32 -12.44
CA VAL A 10 -8.81 -6.01 -11.42
C VAL A 10 -8.52 -7.45 -11.84
N LEU A 11 -9.56 -8.20 -12.27
CA LEU A 11 -9.41 -9.57 -12.73
C LEU A 11 -8.54 -9.69 -13.99
N VAL A 12 -8.68 -8.76 -14.93
CA VAL A 12 -7.84 -8.74 -16.14
C VAL A 12 -6.39 -8.52 -15.77
N ILE A 13 -6.10 -7.53 -14.92
CA ILE A 13 -4.72 -7.22 -14.48
C ILE A 13 -4.12 -8.43 -13.76
N SER A 14 -4.81 -8.99 -12.75
CA SER A 14 -4.34 -10.18 -12.03
C SER A 14 -4.08 -11.36 -12.97
N THR A 15 -4.98 -11.61 -13.92
CA THR A 15 -4.83 -12.72 -14.86
C THR A 15 -3.63 -12.52 -15.79
N VAL A 16 -3.45 -11.30 -16.31
CA VAL A 16 -2.34 -10.97 -17.20
C VAL A 16 -1.01 -11.07 -16.45
N LEU A 17 -0.90 -10.49 -15.26
CA LEU A 17 0.33 -10.51 -14.46
C LEU A 17 0.72 -11.95 -14.08
N VAL A 18 -0.23 -12.76 -13.62
CA VAL A 18 0.04 -14.17 -13.29
C VAL A 18 0.41 -14.98 -14.53
N ALA A 19 -0.26 -14.76 -15.66
CA ALA A 19 0.06 -15.46 -16.91
C ALA A 19 1.44 -15.09 -17.44
N MET A 20 1.82 -13.81 -17.36
CA MET A 20 3.16 -13.33 -17.72
C MET A 20 4.23 -13.94 -16.81
N SER A 21 4.01 -13.92 -15.50
CA SER A 21 4.88 -14.57 -14.53
C SER A 21 5.05 -16.06 -14.81
N PHE A 22 3.95 -16.76 -15.08
CA PHE A 22 4.00 -18.19 -15.38
C PHE A 22 4.82 -18.45 -16.65
N ALA A 23 4.65 -17.64 -17.69
CA ALA A 23 5.46 -17.73 -18.91
C ALA A 23 6.95 -17.48 -18.63
N VAL A 24 7.28 -16.50 -17.78
CA VAL A 24 8.66 -16.27 -17.31
C VAL A 24 9.20 -17.49 -16.57
N ALA A 25 8.43 -18.06 -15.65
CA ALA A 25 8.86 -19.21 -14.87
C ALA A 25 9.09 -20.46 -15.73
N MET A 26 8.26 -20.67 -16.76
CA MET A 26 8.39 -21.80 -17.68
C MET A 26 9.56 -21.64 -18.66
N THR A 27 9.88 -20.40 -19.06
CA THR A 27 10.99 -20.12 -19.99
C THR A 27 12.34 -20.00 -19.29
N ASN A 28 12.34 -19.54 -18.03
CA ASN A 28 13.53 -19.36 -17.20
C ASN A 28 13.29 -20.02 -15.83
N PRO A 29 13.41 -21.36 -15.74
CA PRO A 29 13.06 -22.11 -14.53
C PRO A 29 14.02 -21.88 -13.36
N ASP A 30 15.26 -21.44 -13.63
CA ASP A 30 16.20 -20.99 -12.60
C ASP A 30 15.97 -19.49 -12.30
N PRO A 31 15.42 -19.12 -11.12
CA PRO A 31 15.20 -17.72 -10.77
C PRO A 31 16.50 -16.90 -10.71
N ARG A 32 17.63 -17.54 -10.41
CA ARG A 32 18.93 -16.87 -10.28
C ARG A 32 19.51 -16.46 -11.63
N ALA A 33 19.13 -17.18 -12.70
CA ALA A 33 19.58 -16.89 -14.06
C ALA A 33 18.68 -15.89 -14.80
N ARG A 34 17.58 -15.43 -14.18
CA ARG A 34 16.64 -14.47 -14.79
C ARG A 34 17.28 -13.10 -14.94
N ASN A 35 17.06 -12.48 -16.10
CA ASN A 35 17.35 -11.06 -16.30
C ASN A 35 16.40 -10.17 -15.48
N GLU A 36 16.67 -8.87 -15.41
CA GLU A 36 15.89 -7.94 -14.58
C GLU A 36 14.41 -7.90 -14.94
N LEU A 37 14.08 -7.89 -16.23
CA LEU A 37 12.69 -7.89 -16.69
C LEU A 37 11.94 -9.14 -16.22
N ALA A 38 12.57 -10.31 -16.33
CA ALA A 38 12.01 -11.57 -15.85
C ALA A 38 11.84 -11.57 -14.32
N ARG A 39 12.80 -11.02 -13.56
CA ARG A 39 12.66 -10.87 -12.10
C ARG A 39 11.51 -9.93 -11.73
N TRP A 40 11.35 -8.82 -12.43
CA TRP A 40 10.28 -7.86 -12.16
C TRP A 40 8.88 -8.41 -12.47
N LEU A 41 8.78 -9.36 -13.42
CA LEU A 41 7.54 -10.01 -13.80
C LEU A 41 7.26 -11.32 -13.05
N ASP A 42 8.13 -11.75 -12.15
CA ASP A 42 8.00 -13.01 -11.40
C ASP A 42 7.14 -12.83 -10.14
N VAL A 43 5.92 -13.37 -10.15
CA VAL A 43 4.97 -13.35 -9.01
C VAL A 43 5.52 -14.03 -7.75
N LEU A 44 6.49 -14.93 -7.90
CA LEU A 44 7.14 -15.58 -6.77
C LEU A 44 8.31 -14.75 -6.21
N GLY A 45 8.72 -13.71 -6.93
CA GLY A 45 9.73 -12.75 -6.50
C GLY A 45 9.12 -11.70 -5.59
N GLU A 46 9.74 -11.46 -4.44
CA GLU A 46 9.20 -10.53 -3.43
C GLU A 46 9.14 -9.09 -3.97
N ASN A 47 10.08 -8.72 -4.85
CA ASN A 47 10.29 -7.37 -5.37
C ASN A 47 9.70 -7.28 -6.79
N SER A 48 8.47 -7.73 -7.03
CA SER A 48 7.91 -7.87 -8.38
C SER A 48 6.66 -7.01 -8.59
N LEU A 49 6.36 -6.68 -9.85
CA LEU A 49 5.13 -6.00 -10.22
C LEU A 49 3.88 -6.82 -9.82
N PRO A 50 3.82 -8.15 -10.05
CA PRO A 50 2.69 -8.95 -9.57
C PRO A 50 2.52 -8.94 -8.04
N THR A 51 3.59 -9.04 -7.25
CA THR A 51 3.52 -9.02 -5.78
C THR A 51 3.09 -7.65 -5.25
N TRP A 52 3.57 -6.57 -5.87
CA TRP A 52 3.05 -5.23 -5.58
C TRP A 52 1.56 -5.13 -5.89
N TRP A 53 1.11 -5.68 -7.02
CA TRP A 53 -0.31 -5.66 -7.36
C TRP A 53 -1.17 -6.39 -6.33
N SER A 54 -0.74 -7.58 -5.88
CA SER A 54 -1.41 -8.32 -4.79
C SER A 54 -1.46 -7.51 -3.50
N THR A 55 -0.33 -6.90 -3.11
CA THR A 55 -0.20 -6.06 -1.92
C THR A 55 -1.13 -4.83 -1.99
N ALA A 56 -1.08 -4.08 -3.10
CA ALA A 56 -1.88 -2.89 -3.33
C ALA A 56 -3.39 -3.21 -3.37
N LEU A 57 -3.77 -4.37 -3.91
CA LEU A 57 -5.16 -4.83 -3.91
C LEU A 57 -5.66 -5.11 -2.49
N LEU A 58 -4.86 -5.83 -1.67
CA LEU A 58 -5.19 -6.09 -0.27
C LEU A 58 -5.26 -4.79 0.56
N LEU A 59 -4.29 -3.87 0.39
CA LEU A 59 -4.33 -2.54 1.00
C LEU A 59 -5.59 -1.76 0.60
N THR A 60 -5.98 -1.82 -0.67
CA THR A 60 -7.22 -1.19 -1.16
C THR A 60 -8.46 -1.80 -0.49
N VAL A 61 -8.52 -3.12 -0.35
CA VAL A 61 -9.60 -3.81 0.38
C VAL A 61 -9.64 -3.34 1.83
N ALA A 62 -8.50 -3.31 2.52
CA ALA A 62 -8.39 -2.86 3.91
C ALA A 62 -8.87 -1.41 4.07
N LEU A 63 -8.45 -0.51 3.20
CA LEU A 63 -8.85 0.90 3.22
C LEU A 63 -10.35 1.07 2.94
N VAL A 64 -10.92 0.32 1.98
CA VAL A 64 -12.36 0.35 1.71
C VAL A 64 -13.15 -0.25 2.87
N PHE A 65 -12.65 -1.28 3.54
CA PHE A 65 -13.25 -1.83 4.76
C PHE A 65 -13.23 -0.79 5.89
N ALA A 66 -12.12 -0.07 6.07
CA ALA A 66 -12.02 1.00 7.06
C ALA A 66 -13.01 2.14 6.78
N VAL A 67 -13.12 2.60 5.53
CA VAL A 67 -14.11 3.60 5.11
C VAL A 67 -15.54 3.10 5.33
N THR A 68 -15.81 1.83 5.01
CA THR A 68 -17.12 1.19 5.23
C THR A 68 -17.45 1.10 6.72
N GLY A 69 -16.49 0.75 7.56
CA GLY A 69 -16.64 0.72 9.02
C GLY A 69 -16.88 2.10 9.61
N GLY A 70 -16.14 3.11 9.14
CA GLY A 70 -16.35 4.52 9.51
C GLY A 70 -17.74 5.02 9.12
N ALA A 71 -18.15 4.79 7.88
CA ALA A 71 -19.49 5.16 7.40
C ALA A 71 -20.60 4.40 8.14
N ALA A 72 -20.39 3.12 8.48
CA ALA A 72 -21.32 2.34 9.29
C ALA A 72 -21.44 2.92 10.71
N ARG A 73 -20.32 3.29 11.34
CA ARG A 73 -20.29 3.90 12.67
C ARG A 73 -21.04 5.23 12.68
N VAL A 74 -20.79 6.09 11.69
CA VAL A 74 -21.48 7.39 11.53
C VAL A 74 -22.97 7.20 11.26
N GLY A 75 -23.35 6.18 10.49
CA GLY A 75 -24.75 5.90 10.17
C GLY A 75 -25.53 5.14 11.24
N GLY A 76 -24.94 4.84 12.42
CA GLY A 76 -25.57 4.01 13.44
C GLY A 76 -25.82 2.56 13.00
N VAL A 77 -25.10 2.09 11.97
CA VAL A 77 -25.29 0.78 11.38
C VAL A 77 -24.48 -0.26 12.15
N ALA A 78 -25.13 -1.33 12.59
CA ALA A 78 -24.48 -2.42 13.29
C ALA A 78 -23.44 -3.13 12.38
N GLY A 79 -22.34 -3.60 12.97
CA GLY A 79 -21.25 -4.23 12.23
C GLY A 79 -20.09 -3.30 11.86
N ALA A 80 -20.13 -2.03 12.26
CA ALA A 80 -19.00 -1.10 12.10
C ALA A 80 -17.68 -1.66 12.68
N GLY A 81 -17.73 -2.26 13.88
CA GLY A 81 -16.57 -2.91 14.48
C GLY A 81 -16.01 -4.05 13.62
N ALA A 82 -16.87 -4.90 13.06
CA ALA A 82 -16.44 -6.01 12.21
C ALA A 82 -15.77 -5.53 10.91
N TRP A 83 -16.23 -4.43 10.32
CA TRP A 83 -15.55 -3.82 9.17
C TRP A 83 -14.16 -3.30 9.53
N LEU A 84 -14.03 -2.62 10.68
CA LEU A 84 -12.74 -2.12 11.16
C LEU A 84 -11.77 -3.26 11.52
N THR A 85 -12.25 -4.31 12.19
CA THR A 85 -11.45 -5.51 12.45
C THR A 85 -11.03 -6.20 11.16
N GLY A 86 -11.94 -6.31 10.18
CA GLY A 86 -11.62 -6.84 8.86
C GLY A 86 -10.56 -6.01 8.13
N ALA A 87 -10.61 -4.68 8.25
CA ALA A 87 -9.58 -3.80 7.68
C ALA A 87 -8.19 -4.09 8.27
N VAL A 88 -8.09 -4.26 9.59
CA VAL A 88 -6.82 -4.60 10.27
C VAL A 88 -6.30 -5.97 9.80
N ILE A 89 -7.17 -6.99 9.76
CA ILE A 89 -6.76 -8.34 9.37
C ILE A 89 -6.29 -8.36 7.90
N VAL A 90 -7.06 -7.76 6.97
CA VAL A 90 -6.66 -7.70 5.56
C VAL A 90 -5.40 -6.86 5.36
N GLY A 91 -5.21 -5.79 6.15
CA GLY A 91 -3.95 -5.05 6.19
C GLY A 91 -2.78 -5.92 6.61
N ALA A 92 -2.96 -6.80 7.60
CA ALA A 92 -1.95 -7.77 7.99
C ALA A 92 -1.62 -8.76 6.86
N PHE A 93 -2.62 -9.23 6.09
CA PHE A 93 -2.36 -10.04 4.89
C PHE A 93 -1.51 -9.28 3.85
N SER A 94 -1.74 -7.97 3.65
CA SER A 94 -0.90 -7.17 2.74
C SER A 94 0.54 -7.03 3.24
N LEU A 95 0.74 -6.91 4.56
CA LEU A 95 2.07 -6.91 5.17
C LEU A 95 2.76 -8.24 4.94
N THR A 96 2.06 -9.36 5.10
CA THR A 96 2.64 -10.69 4.90
C THR A 96 3.00 -10.95 3.44
N GLU A 97 2.23 -10.41 2.52
CA GLU A 97 2.46 -10.49 1.08
C GLU A 97 3.75 -9.76 0.69
N LEU A 98 3.88 -8.49 1.10
CA LEU A 98 5.06 -7.68 0.81
C LEU A 98 6.31 -8.20 1.53
N SER A 99 6.25 -8.31 2.86
CA SER A 99 7.47 -8.56 3.66
C SER A 99 7.97 -10.00 3.55
N GLY A 100 7.16 -10.92 3.05
CA GLY A 100 7.46 -12.35 3.14
C GLY A 100 7.71 -12.80 4.59
N VAL A 101 7.25 -12.05 5.60
CA VAL A 101 7.53 -12.32 7.03
C VAL A 101 7.12 -13.73 7.43
N HIS A 102 6.12 -14.26 6.75
CA HIS A 102 5.60 -15.60 6.88
C HIS A 102 6.65 -16.69 6.52
N ARG A 103 7.66 -16.36 5.70
CA ARG A 103 8.86 -17.17 5.40
C ARG A 103 9.98 -16.93 6.43
N ARG A 104 10.24 -15.66 6.79
CA ARG A 104 11.34 -15.25 7.67
C ARG A 104 11.12 -15.70 9.13
N LEU A 105 9.91 -15.51 9.67
CA LEU A 105 9.54 -15.89 11.04
C LEU A 105 9.16 -17.37 11.21
N GLY A 106 9.31 -18.21 10.18
CA GLY A 106 9.12 -19.66 10.31
C GLY A 106 10.02 -20.30 11.38
N GLY A 107 11.11 -19.63 11.78
CA GLY A 107 11.97 -20.03 12.91
C GLY A 107 11.22 -20.15 14.24
N VAL A 108 10.22 -19.30 14.49
CA VAL A 108 9.42 -19.34 15.72
C VAL A 108 8.56 -20.60 15.77
N GLY A 109 7.97 -21.01 14.63
CA GLY A 109 7.24 -22.27 14.52
C GLY A 109 8.13 -23.49 14.76
N ARG A 110 9.37 -23.46 14.25
CA ARG A 110 10.36 -24.52 14.48
C ARG A 110 10.77 -24.63 15.95
N LEU A 111 10.89 -23.51 16.66
CA LEU A 111 11.23 -23.48 18.09
C LEU A 111 10.15 -24.11 18.97
N VAL A 112 8.88 -23.98 18.60
CA VAL A 112 7.74 -24.48 19.39
C VAL A 112 7.32 -25.89 18.99
N LEU A 113 7.40 -26.23 17.69
CA LEU A 113 6.79 -27.44 17.12
C LEU A 113 7.79 -28.42 16.48
N GLY A 114 9.10 -28.13 16.49
CA GLY A 114 10.15 -28.97 15.87
C GLY A 114 10.29 -28.77 14.36
N GLU A 115 11.16 -29.54 13.69
CA GLU A 115 11.35 -29.46 12.23
C GLU A 115 10.35 -30.35 11.46
N GLY A 116 9.62 -29.77 10.51
CA GLY A 116 8.64 -30.46 9.69
C GLY A 116 8.10 -29.58 8.55
N ALA A 117 7.34 -30.17 7.63
CA ALA A 117 6.70 -29.43 6.53
C ALA A 117 5.67 -28.40 7.04
N LEU A 118 5.08 -28.65 8.22
CA LEU A 118 4.11 -27.77 8.88
C LEU A 118 4.75 -26.68 9.76
N THR A 119 6.05 -26.77 10.03
CA THR A 119 6.79 -25.81 10.88
C THR A 119 7.78 -24.97 10.08
N ARG A 120 8.00 -25.30 8.80
CA ARG A 120 8.74 -24.49 7.83
C ARG A 120 7.96 -23.29 7.27
N SER A 121 6.70 -23.16 7.65
CA SER A 121 5.75 -22.22 7.04
C SER A 121 4.90 -21.56 8.12
N TRP A 122 4.32 -20.42 7.77
CA TRP A 122 3.52 -19.55 8.64
C TRP A 122 2.20 -20.14 9.14
N PHE A 123 2.02 -21.46 9.09
CA PHE A 123 0.80 -22.14 9.53
C PHE A 123 0.40 -21.79 10.97
N ALA A 124 1.36 -21.46 11.84
CA ALA A 124 1.09 -20.95 13.18
C ALA A 124 0.38 -19.59 13.17
N MET A 125 0.80 -18.67 12.29
CA MET A 125 0.14 -17.38 12.09
C MET A 125 -1.18 -17.55 11.33
N ALA A 126 -1.23 -18.45 10.33
CA ALA A 126 -2.46 -18.82 9.63
C ALA A 126 -3.52 -19.36 10.59
N ALA A 127 -3.13 -20.18 11.58
CA ALA A 127 -4.03 -20.73 12.58
C ALA A 127 -4.73 -19.67 13.45
N VAL A 128 -4.20 -18.45 13.50
CA VAL A 128 -4.82 -17.31 14.20
C VAL A 128 -5.58 -16.42 13.22
N LEU A 129 -4.93 -16.00 12.13
CA LEU A 129 -5.50 -15.04 11.19
C LEU A 129 -6.68 -15.60 10.39
N VAL A 130 -6.64 -16.87 9.99
CA VAL A 130 -7.69 -17.51 9.19
C VAL A 130 -9.00 -17.64 9.98
N PRO A 131 -9.03 -18.20 11.20
CA PRO A 131 -10.27 -18.26 11.97
C PRO A 131 -10.80 -16.86 12.35
N ALA A 132 -9.91 -15.91 12.65
CA ALA A 132 -10.30 -14.54 12.95
C ALA A 132 -10.96 -13.86 11.74
N LEU A 133 -10.36 -13.99 10.54
CA LEU A 133 -10.95 -13.47 9.30
C LEU A 133 -12.29 -14.16 9.01
N ALA A 134 -12.36 -15.48 9.12
CA ALA A 134 -13.59 -16.24 8.89
C ALA A 134 -14.72 -15.78 9.83
N ALA A 135 -14.43 -15.60 11.13
CA ALA A 135 -15.41 -15.11 12.10
C ALA A 135 -15.91 -13.70 11.75
N VAL A 136 -15.00 -12.79 11.40
CA VAL A 136 -15.35 -11.43 10.95
C VAL A 136 -16.22 -11.47 9.70
N LEU A 137 -15.88 -12.28 8.71
CA LEU A 137 -16.63 -12.42 7.47
C LEU A 137 -18.01 -13.02 7.68
N VAL A 138 -18.17 -13.99 8.58
CA VAL A 138 -19.49 -14.54 8.97
C VAL A 138 -20.34 -13.45 9.63
N VAL A 139 -19.77 -12.68 10.57
CA VAL A 139 -20.46 -11.55 11.21
C VAL A 139 -20.90 -10.53 10.16
N LEU A 140 -20.02 -10.14 9.22
CA LEU A 140 -20.35 -9.20 8.16
C LEU A 140 -21.41 -9.76 7.21
N ALA A 141 -21.28 -11.03 6.80
CA ALA A 141 -22.21 -11.71 5.89
C ALA A 141 -23.63 -11.81 6.45
N ALA A 142 -23.77 -12.01 7.76
CA ALA A 142 -25.06 -11.99 8.45
C ALA A 142 -25.74 -10.61 8.41
N ARG A 143 -24.96 -9.53 8.26
CA ARG A 143 -25.43 -8.15 8.35
C ARG A 143 -25.68 -7.51 6.99
N VAL A 144 -25.00 -8.00 5.94
CA VAL A 144 -25.16 -7.50 4.56
C VAL A 144 -26.14 -8.34 3.73
N GLY A 145 -26.78 -7.71 2.74
CA GLY A 145 -27.67 -8.40 1.79
C GLY A 145 -26.89 -9.23 0.76
N ALA A 146 -27.60 -10.16 0.09
CA ALA A 146 -27.09 -10.75 -1.14
C ALA A 146 -27.14 -9.69 -2.27
N PRO A 147 -26.16 -9.66 -3.20
CA PRO A 147 -25.06 -10.61 -3.37
C PRO A 147 -23.82 -10.35 -2.51
N SER A 148 -23.73 -9.22 -1.79
CA SER A 148 -22.51 -8.83 -1.05
C SER A 148 -22.09 -9.85 0.01
N SER A 149 -23.03 -10.51 0.68
CA SER A 149 -22.70 -11.58 1.64
C SER A 149 -21.97 -12.75 0.96
N ARG A 150 -22.45 -13.19 -0.20
CA ARG A 150 -21.85 -14.29 -0.97
C ARG A 150 -20.46 -13.92 -1.49
N LEU A 151 -20.27 -12.67 -1.91
CA LEU A 151 -18.99 -12.16 -2.37
C LEU A 151 -17.96 -12.02 -1.24
N LEU A 152 -18.37 -11.54 -0.06
CA LEU A 152 -17.49 -11.47 1.13
C LEU A 152 -17.02 -12.86 1.55
N VAL A 153 -17.96 -13.79 1.72
CA VAL A 153 -17.63 -15.15 2.18
C VAL A 153 -16.85 -15.89 1.12
N GLY A 154 -17.31 -15.88 -0.14
CA GLY A 154 -16.63 -16.56 -1.24
C GLY A 154 -15.24 -15.98 -1.50
N GLY A 155 -15.11 -14.65 -1.47
CA GLY A 155 -13.82 -13.97 -1.62
C GLY A 155 -12.84 -14.31 -0.50
N GLY A 156 -13.28 -14.22 0.75
CA GLY A 156 -12.43 -14.56 1.89
C GLY A 156 -12.06 -16.04 1.94
N VAL A 157 -12.98 -16.95 1.63
CA VAL A 157 -12.67 -18.39 1.52
C VAL A 157 -11.61 -18.61 0.45
N LEU A 158 -11.73 -17.95 -0.70
CA LEU A 158 -10.75 -18.08 -1.78
C LEU A 158 -9.37 -17.58 -1.36
N VAL A 159 -9.28 -16.39 -0.72
CA VAL A 159 -8.02 -15.89 -0.16
C VAL A 159 -7.42 -16.90 0.82
N MET A 160 -8.20 -17.36 1.81
CA MET A 160 -7.70 -18.27 2.85
C MET A 160 -7.26 -19.63 2.27
N VAL A 161 -8.02 -20.19 1.33
CA VAL A 161 -7.69 -21.48 0.70
C VAL A 161 -6.48 -21.37 -0.22
N CYS A 162 -6.35 -20.28 -0.96
CA CYS A 162 -5.21 -20.08 -1.86
C CYS A 162 -3.93 -19.75 -1.10
N ALA A 163 -3.99 -18.84 -0.12
CA ALA A 163 -2.86 -18.44 0.71
C ALA A 163 -2.32 -19.56 1.59
N VAL A 164 -3.18 -20.45 2.10
CA VAL A 164 -2.74 -21.55 2.98
C VAL A 164 -2.60 -22.85 2.20
N GLY A 165 -3.62 -23.21 1.42
CA GLY A 165 -3.69 -24.47 0.70
C GLY A 165 -2.80 -24.50 -0.54
N GLY A 166 -2.75 -23.42 -1.33
CA GLY A 166 -1.86 -23.32 -2.50
C GLY A 166 -0.39 -23.44 -2.08
N GLU A 167 -0.04 -22.74 -1.00
CA GLU A 167 1.27 -22.82 -0.39
C GLU A 167 1.64 -24.22 0.12
N LEU A 168 0.71 -24.88 0.83
CA LEU A 168 0.89 -26.24 1.34
C LEU A 168 1.07 -27.25 0.20
N VAL A 169 0.21 -27.20 -0.82
CA VAL A 169 0.27 -28.12 -1.95
C VAL A 169 1.57 -27.91 -2.73
N ALA A 170 1.98 -26.67 -2.98
CA ALA A 170 3.24 -26.41 -3.66
C ALA A 170 4.45 -26.88 -2.85
N ALA A 171 4.41 -26.76 -1.51
CA ALA A 171 5.45 -27.31 -0.64
C ALA A 171 5.50 -28.85 -0.70
N LEU A 172 4.34 -29.52 -0.69
CA LEU A 172 4.24 -30.99 -0.81
C LEU A 172 4.72 -31.51 -2.17
N LEU A 173 4.59 -30.71 -3.22
CA LEU A 173 5.02 -31.03 -4.59
C LEU A 173 6.50 -30.73 -4.88
N GLY A 174 7.30 -30.41 -3.85
CA GLY A 174 8.75 -30.21 -3.98
C GLY A 174 9.22 -28.76 -4.02
N GLY A 175 8.34 -27.79 -3.76
CA GLY A 175 8.68 -26.36 -3.65
C GLY A 175 8.29 -25.55 -4.89
N ARG A 176 8.13 -24.23 -4.71
CA ARG A 176 7.53 -23.31 -5.71
C ARG A 176 8.47 -22.89 -6.85
N THR A 177 9.73 -23.29 -6.76
CA THR A 177 10.79 -22.93 -7.70
C THR A 177 11.48 -24.20 -8.19
N GLY A 178 11.82 -24.25 -9.48
CA GLY A 178 12.45 -25.41 -10.10
C GLY A 178 11.83 -25.82 -11.44
N PRO A 179 12.40 -26.84 -12.12
CA PRO A 179 11.98 -27.23 -13.47
C PRO A 179 10.63 -27.96 -13.51
N ALA A 180 10.11 -28.38 -12.35
CA ALA A 180 8.84 -29.10 -12.28
C ALA A 180 7.66 -28.12 -12.48
N PRO A 181 6.83 -28.29 -13.53
CA PRO A 181 5.77 -27.34 -13.85
C PRO A 181 4.61 -27.37 -12.85
N ALA A 182 4.37 -28.50 -12.20
CA ALA A 182 3.23 -28.70 -11.30
C ALA A 182 3.24 -27.77 -10.07
N PRO A 183 4.30 -27.73 -9.23
CA PRO A 183 4.31 -26.83 -8.07
C PRO A 183 4.33 -25.35 -8.45
N VAL A 184 4.98 -25.00 -9.57
CA VAL A 184 4.99 -23.63 -10.12
C VAL A 184 3.57 -23.21 -10.52
N LEU A 185 2.85 -24.07 -11.24
CA LEU A 185 1.45 -23.81 -11.63
C LEU A 185 0.55 -23.65 -10.40
N VAL A 186 0.69 -24.51 -9.39
CA VAL A 186 -0.08 -24.42 -8.14
C VAL A 186 0.17 -23.09 -7.44
N ALA A 187 1.42 -22.64 -7.34
CA ALA A 187 1.75 -21.36 -6.73
C ALA A 187 1.10 -20.18 -7.49
N HIS A 188 1.22 -20.16 -8.82
CA HIS A 188 0.61 -19.11 -9.67
C HIS A 188 -0.93 -19.11 -9.58
N LEU A 189 -1.56 -20.28 -9.51
CA LEU A 189 -3.00 -20.40 -9.31
C LEU A 189 -3.43 -19.96 -7.90
N GLY A 190 -2.59 -20.17 -6.89
CA GLY A 190 -2.74 -19.62 -5.55
C GLY A 190 -2.82 -18.09 -5.59
N GLU A 191 -1.79 -17.47 -6.17
CA GLU A 191 -1.69 -16.00 -6.34
C GLU A 191 -2.89 -15.41 -7.08
N LEU A 192 -3.33 -16.06 -8.18
CA LEU A 192 -4.52 -15.63 -8.90
C LEU A 192 -5.78 -15.76 -8.04
N GLY A 193 -5.91 -16.85 -7.29
CA GLY A 193 -7.05 -17.09 -6.41
C GLY A 193 -7.13 -16.07 -5.28
N GLU A 194 -6.02 -15.70 -4.66
CA GLU A 194 -5.96 -14.64 -3.65
C GLU A 194 -6.41 -13.29 -4.22
N ASN A 195 -5.87 -12.94 -5.39
CA ASN A 195 -6.25 -11.73 -6.11
C ASN A 195 -7.75 -11.71 -6.47
N VAL A 196 -8.29 -12.81 -6.97
CA VAL A 196 -9.73 -12.96 -7.24
C VAL A 196 -10.52 -12.80 -5.93
N GLY A 197 -10.08 -13.44 -4.85
CA GLY A 197 -10.74 -13.39 -3.56
C GLY A 197 -10.80 -11.98 -2.98
N ALA A 198 -9.68 -11.26 -3.01
CA ALA A 198 -9.56 -9.86 -2.63
C ALA A 198 -10.46 -8.97 -3.51
N ALA A 199 -10.50 -9.20 -4.83
CA ALA A 199 -11.38 -8.46 -5.73
C ALA A 199 -12.88 -8.67 -5.43
N LEU A 200 -13.29 -9.88 -5.03
CA LEU A 200 -14.65 -10.18 -4.61
C LEU A 200 -15.01 -9.49 -3.28
N MET A 201 -14.09 -9.49 -2.31
CA MET A 201 -14.25 -8.76 -1.05
C MET A 201 -14.37 -7.24 -1.28
N LEU A 202 -13.50 -6.68 -2.14
CA LEU A 202 -13.55 -5.28 -2.56
C LEU A 202 -14.91 -4.94 -3.17
N ALA A 203 -15.38 -5.77 -4.09
CA ALA A 203 -16.67 -5.59 -4.74
C ALA A 203 -17.84 -5.60 -3.76
N ALA A 204 -17.80 -6.51 -2.79
CA ALA A 204 -18.83 -6.62 -1.80
C ALA A 204 -18.89 -5.37 -0.92
N ALA A 205 -17.74 -4.87 -0.47
CA ALA A 205 -17.63 -3.66 0.32
C ALA A 205 -18.08 -2.42 -0.47
N LEU A 206 -17.64 -2.26 -1.73
CA LEU A 206 -18.08 -1.17 -2.61
C LEU A 206 -19.58 -1.22 -2.93
N ARG A 207 -20.20 -2.41 -2.97
CA ARG A 207 -21.66 -2.56 -3.13
C ARG A 207 -22.44 -2.18 -1.88
N VAL A 208 -21.85 -2.41 -0.71
CA VAL A 208 -22.43 -2.03 0.59
C VAL A 208 -22.27 -0.52 0.81
N LEU A 209 -21.16 0.06 0.37
CA LEU A 209 -20.83 1.47 0.43
C LEU A 209 -21.45 2.22 -0.76
N THR A 210 -22.68 2.68 -0.60
CA THR A 210 -23.41 3.35 -1.67
C THR A 210 -23.23 4.87 -1.64
N PRO A 211 -23.00 5.50 -2.80
CA PRO A 211 -23.16 6.94 -2.93
C PRO A 211 -24.60 7.34 -2.62
N SER A 212 -24.76 8.50 -2.01
CA SER A 212 -26.03 9.16 -1.75
C SER A 212 -25.95 10.61 -2.22
N GLY A 213 -27.01 11.13 -2.84
CA GLY A 213 -26.98 12.47 -3.43
C GLY A 213 -26.01 12.61 -4.63
N PRO A 214 -25.40 13.79 -4.87
CA PRO A 214 -24.56 14.08 -6.04
C PRO A 214 -23.17 13.38 -6.04
N GLY A 215 -23.07 12.18 -5.46
CA GLY A 215 -21.85 11.35 -5.46
C GLY A 215 -20.79 11.75 -4.44
N ASN A 216 -21.07 12.73 -3.59
CA ASN A 216 -20.17 13.23 -2.55
C ASN A 216 -20.50 12.70 -1.14
N ALA A 217 -21.60 11.97 -0.95
CA ALA A 217 -21.97 11.35 0.31
C ALA A 217 -21.97 9.83 0.22
N LEU A 218 -21.46 9.16 1.24
CA LEU A 218 -21.37 7.71 1.38
C LEU A 218 -22.27 7.23 2.51
N GLN A 219 -23.02 6.16 2.23
CA GLN A 219 -23.83 5.44 3.20
C GLN A 219 -23.57 3.94 3.11
N VAL A 220 -23.85 3.25 4.22
CA VAL A 220 -23.72 1.81 4.31
C VAL A 220 -25.11 1.16 4.29
N ARG A 221 -25.34 0.26 3.34
CA ARG A 221 -26.58 -0.53 3.24
C ARG A 221 -26.47 -1.86 3.99
N HIS A 222 -27.16 -1.98 5.13
CA HIS A 222 -27.28 -3.21 5.93
C HIS A 222 -28.74 -3.63 6.12
N ARG A 223 -28.97 -4.88 6.54
CA ARG A 223 -30.32 -5.44 6.74
C ARG A 223 -31.10 -4.82 7.91
N ALA A 224 -30.41 -4.23 8.89
CA ALA A 224 -31.03 -3.53 10.02
C ALA A 224 -30.29 -2.20 10.24
N ALA A 225 -30.94 -1.08 9.89
CA ALA A 225 -30.45 0.25 10.20
C ALA A 225 -31.16 0.75 11.46
N ILE A 226 -30.41 1.01 12.53
CA ILE A 226 -30.92 1.79 13.67
C ILE A 226 -30.44 3.21 13.43
N ARG A 227 -31.36 4.18 13.38
CA ARG A 227 -31.01 5.60 13.28
C ARG A 227 -30.50 6.08 14.62
N SER A 228 -29.31 6.65 14.68
CA SER A 228 -28.96 7.61 15.72
C SER A 228 -27.78 8.48 15.31
N GLY A 229 -27.82 9.75 15.72
CA GLY A 229 -26.63 10.59 15.93
C GLY A 229 -26.51 11.82 15.04
N GLU A 230 -26.56 12.99 15.68
CA GLU A 230 -26.12 14.27 15.11
C GLU A 230 -24.62 14.25 14.77
N GLY A 231 -24.26 15.02 13.73
CA GLY A 231 -22.94 15.05 13.14
C GLY A 231 -21.84 15.57 14.04
N VAL A 232 -20.88 14.71 14.39
CA VAL A 232 -19.61 15.14 15.00
C VAL A 232 -18.56 15.32 13.89
N PRO A 233 -17.90 16.47 13.78
CA PRO A 233 -16.78 16.64 12.85
C PRO A 233 -15.63 15.71 13.24
N VAL A 234 -15.15 14.91 12.28
CA VAL A 234 -13.96 14.07 12.50
C VAL A 234 -12.73 14.96 12.43
N GLY A 235 -12.08 15.17 13.57
CA GLY A 235 -10.79 15.87 13.63
C GLY A 235 -9.70 15.04 12.97
N LEU A 236 -9.30 15.39 11.75
CA LEU A 236 -8.18 14.74 11.04
C LEU A 236 -6.82 14.98 11.72
N ALA A 237 -6.76 15.88 12.72
CA ALA A 237 -5.55 16.22 13.44
C ALA A 237 -4.94 15.03 14.22
N ALA A 238 -5.77 14.12 14.74
CA ALA A 238 -5.31 12.95 15.46
C ALA A 238 -4.58 11.93 14.57
N TRP A 239 -4.91 11.91 13.26
CA TRP A 239 -4.30 10.98 12.32
C TRP A 239 -2.87 11.38 11.94
N TRP A 240 -2.54 12.68 11.89
CA TRP A 240 -1.16 13.13 11.63
C TRP A 240 -0.19 12.63 12.69
N TRP A 241 -0.58 12.77 13.96
CA TRP A 241 0.22 12.33 15.09
C TRP A 241 0.33 10.82 15.14
N LEU A 242 -0.71 10.08 14.74
CA LEU A 242 -0.64 8.63 14.66
C LEU A 242 0.32 8.18 13.55
N LEU A 243 0.17 8.69 12.32
CA LEU A 243 1.02 8.29 11.19
C LEU A 243 2.49 8.66 11.48
N GLY A 244 2.75 9.90 11.87
CA GLY A 244 4.11 10.34 12.21
C GLY A 244 4.68 9.62 13.44
N GLY A 245 3.83 9.33 14.43
CA GLY A 245 4.24 8.56 15.61
C GLY A 245 4.63 7.13 15.27
N VAL A 246 3.93 6.48 14.34
CA VAL A 246 4.30 5.14 13.84
C VAL A 246 5.62 5.19 13.06
N SER A 247 5.79 6.13 12.13
CA SER A 247 7.06 6.31 11.39
C SER A 247 8.25 6.51 12.34
N VAL A 248 8.10 7.38 13.34
CA VAL A 248 9.15 7.60 14.36
C VAL A 248 9.39 6.34 15.19
N ALA A 249 8.34 5.64 15.61
CA ALA A 249 8.48 4.42 16.38
C ALA A 249 9.23 3.32 15.58
N LEU A 250 8.94 3.17 14.29
CA LEU A 250 9.64 2.24 13.40
C LEU A 250 11.11 2.63 13.22
N ALA A 251 11.39 3.92 12.99
CA ALA A 251 12.77 4.40 12.86
C ALA A 251 13.58 4.17 14.14
N LEU A 252 13.00 4.46 15.31
CA LEU A 252 13.67 4.22 16.59
C LEU A 252 13.84 2.73 16.90
N LEU A 253 12.86 1.90 16.55
CA LEU A 253 12.93 0.45 16.71
C LEU A 253 14.05 -0.14 15.85
N SER A 254 14.10 0.24 14.57
CA SER A 254 15.16 -0.10 13.63
C SER A 254 16.52 0.29 14.18
N LEU A 255 16.70 1.56 14.55
CA LEU A 255 17.96 2.10 15.05
C LEU A 255 18.41 1.34 16.30
N GLY A 256 17.50 1.04 17.22
CA GLY A 256 17.80 0.25 18.41
C GLY A 256 18.34 -1.15 18.07
N PHE A 257 17.72 -1.84 17.12
CA PHE A 257 18.18 -3.17 16.69
C PHE A 257 19.49 -3.15 15.90
N VAL A 258 19.68 -2.17 15.03
CA VAL A 258 20.93 -1.99 14.25
C VAL A 258 22.10 -1.70 15.18
N LEU A 259 21.91 -0.84 16.20
CA LEU A 259 22.96 -0.52 17.17
C LEU A 259 23.23 -1.65 18.17
N ALA A 260 22.22 -2.43 18.53
CA ALA A 260 22.38 -3.55 19.46
C ALA A 260 23.04 -4.77 18.82
N ASP A 261 22.91 -4.92 17.49
CA ASP A 261 23.40 -6.04 16.67
C ASP A 261 23.31 -7.42 17.38
N PRO A 262 22.09 -7.90 17.68
CA PRO A 262 21.93 -9.07 18.54
C PRO A 262 22.42 -10.35 17.87
N ALA A 263 23.33 -11.07 18.54
CA ALA A 263 23.85 -12.35 18.06
C ALA A 263 22.84 -13.51 18.12
N GLN A 264 21.78 -13.39 18.93
CA GLN A 264 20.75 -14.43 19.06
C GLN A 264 19.93 -14.54 17.76
N PRO A 265 19.80 -15.75 17.15
CA PRO A 265 19.17 -15.92 15.84
C PRO A 265 17.75 -15.34 15.73
N VAL A 266 16.92 -15.54 16.75
CA VAL A 266 15.54 -15.02 16.76
C VAL A 266 15.53 -13.49 16.78
N LEU A 267 16.41 -12.86 17.55
CA LEU A 267 16.50 -11.41 17.61
C LEU A 267 17.09 -10.83 16.31
N ARG A 268 17.93 -11.60 15.61
CA ARG A 268 18.40 -11.25 14.26
C ARG A 268 17.27 -11.30 13.24
N ASP A 269 16.39 -12.29 13.28
CA ASP A 269 15.21 -12.35 12.41
C ASP A 269 14.24 -11.18 12.68
N VAL A 270 14.06 -10.82 13.96
CA VAL A 270 13.27 -9.64 14.35
C VAL A 270 13.94 -8.34 13.87
N ARG A 271 15.27 -8.23 13.98
CA ARG A 271 16.03 -7.11 13.41
C ARG A 271 15.73 -7.01 11.92
N LEU A 272 15.94 -8.07 11.13
CA LEU A 272 15.70 -8.03 9.67
C LEU A 272 14.26 -7.67 9.29
N PHE A 273 13.29 -7.95 10.17
CA PHE A 273 11.90 -7.55 9.98
C PHE A 273 11.62 -6.07 10.29
N THR A 274 12.52 -5.39 11.00
CA THR A 274 12.36 -4.00 11.45
C THR A 274 13.46 -3.05 10.97
N ASP A 275 14.51 -3.57 10.32
CA ASP A 275 15.72 -2.84 9.90
C ASP A 275 15.46 -1.99 8.65
N MET A 276 15.50 -0.66 8.79
CA MET A 276 15.33 0.30 7.69
C MET A 276 16.45 0.27 6.65
N LEU A 277 17.59 -0.37 6.93
CA LEU A 277 18.67 -0.52 5.94
C LEU A 277 18.43 -1.68 4.98
N VAL A 278 17.36 -2.45 5.17
CA VAL A 278 17.01 -3.58 4.32
C VAL A 278 15.55 -3.46 3.93
N GLU A 279 15.23 -3.80 2.69
CA GLU A 279 13.86 -3.81 2.22
C GLU A 279 13.10 -5.12 2.52
N HIS A 280 11.84 -5.14 2.10
CA HIS A 280 10.93 -6.28 2.24
C HIS A 280 10.64 -6.62 3.69
N ASN A 281 10.33 -5.60 4.47
CA ASN A 281 10.05 -5.74 5.88
C ASN A 281 8.96 -4.78 6.35
N LEU A 282 8.84 -4.59 7.66
CA LEU A 282 7.80 -3.76 8.24
C LEU A 282 7.91 -2.27 7.86
N PRO A 283 9.10 -1.62 7.96
CA PRO A 283 9.33 -0.28 7.41
C PRO A 283 8.92 -0.12 5.94
N THR A 284 9.40 -0.99 5.04
CA THR A 284 9.03 -0.92 3.61
C THR A 284 7.52 -1.03 3.41
N TRP A 285 6.86 -1.98 4.09
CA TRP A 285 5.40 -2.08 4.01
C TRP A 285 4.69 -0.81 4.50
N TRP A 286 5.22 -0.17 5.53
CA TRP A 286 4.65 1.05 6.06
C TRP A 286 4.74 2.20 5.05
N SER A 287 5.90 2.41 4.41
CA SER A 287 6.07 3.40 3.33
C SER A 287 5.15 3.11 2.14
N VAL A 288 5.13 1.87 1.62
CA VAL A 288 4.22 1.41 0.56
C VAL A 288 2.75 1.67 0.93
N ALA A 289 2.36 1.36 2.16
CA ALA A 289 0.99 1.56 2.65
C ALA A 289 0.64 3.05 2.80
N LEU A 290 1.58 3.88 3.26
CA LEU A 290 1.42 5.34 3.33
C LEU A 290 1.24 5.93 1.92
N LEU A 291 2.07 5.55 0.96
CA LEU A 291 1.98 6.00 -0.43
C LEU A 291 0.66 5.53 -1.09
N ALA A 292 0.25 4.28 -0.87
CA ALA A 292 -1.03 3.77 -1.36
C ALA A 292 -2.22 4.52 -0.72
N ALA A 293 -2.17 4.80 0.58
CA ALA A 293 -3.17 5.61 1.26
C ALA A 293 -3.20 7.05 0.72
N ALA A 294 -2.04 7.66 0.47
CA ALA A 294 -1.93 8.97 -0.14
C ALA A 294 -2.53 9.00 -1.54
N ALA A 295 -2.24 8.00 -2.37
CA ALA A 295 -2.84 7.85 -3.69
C ALA A 295 -4.38 7.78 -3.61
N LEU A 296 -4.93 6.99 -2.68
CA LEU A 296 -6.39 6.88 -2.50
C LEU A 296 -7.03 8.17 -1.95
N VAL A 297 -6.38 8.87 -1.03
CA VAL A 297 -6.88 10.15 -0.49
C VAL A 297 -6.83 11.24 -1.57
N HIS A 298 -5.78 11.28 -2.39
CA HIS A 298 -5.69 12.17 -3.55
C HIS A 298 -6.74 11.82 -4.60
N LEU A 299 -7.00 10.54 -4.85
CA LEU A 299 -8.07 10.09 -5.74
C LEU A 299 -9.46 10.49 -5.21
N ALA A 300 -9.72 10.28 -3.91
CA ALA A 300 -10.97 10.71 -3.28
C ALA A 300 -11.15 12.23 -3.39
N THR A 301 -10.07 13.00 -3.22
CA THR A 301 -10.05 14.45 -3.41
C THR A 301 -10.30 14.84 -4.87
N ALA A 302 -9.74 14.11 -5.84
CA ALA A 302 -10.00 14.29 -7.26
C ALA A 302 -11.48 14.06 -7.60
N LEU A 303 -12.08 13.02 -7.04
CA LEU A 303 -13.50 12.71 -7.23
C LEU A 303 -14.40 13.77 -6.60
N ALA A 304 -14.08 14.25 -5.40
CA ALA A 304 -14.81 15.34 -4.74
C ALA A 304 -14.67 16.66 -5.51
N ALA A 305 -13.47 16.99 -5.99
CA ALA A 305 -13.21 18.15 -6.83
C ALA A 305 -14.01 18.08 -8.14
N ARG A 306 -14.06 16.89 -8.77
CA ARG A 306 -14.84 16.66 -9.99
C ARG A 306 -16.34 16.82 -9.76
N ALA A 307 -16.87 16.27 -8.66
CA ALA A 307 -18.27 16.44 -8.28
C ALA A 307 -18.61 17.91 -8.00
N ALA A 308 -17.65 18.68 -7.50
CA ALA A 308 -17.75 20.13 -7.32
C ALA A 308 -17.43 20.95 -8.59
N GLY A 309 -17.25 20.32 -9.77
CA GLY A 309 -16.92 21.01 -11.02
C GLY A 309 -15.61 21.81 -10.98
N ALA A 310 -14.67 21.41 -10.11
CA ALA A 310 -13.42 22.14 -9.87
C ALA A 310 -12.32 21.67 -10.86
N PRO A 311 -11.61 22.59 -11.54
CA PRO A 311 -10.59 22.23 -12.52
C PRO A 311 -9.38 21.51 -11.91
N GLU A 312 -9.18 21.61 -10.60
CA GLU A 312 -8.10 20.93 -9.86
C GLU A 312 -8.26 19.41 -9.87
N ALA A 313 -9.45 18.87 -10.18
CA ALA A 313 -9.72 17.43 -10.16
C ALA A 313 -8.71 16.61 -10.98
N ARG A 314 -8.32 17.10 -12.16
CA ARG A 314 -7.31 16.42 -13.00
C ARG A 314 -5.91 16.41 -12.38
N TYR A 315 -5.55 17.46 -11.63
CA TYR A 315 -4.25 17.56 -11.00
C TYR A 315 -4.17 16.66 -9.76
N TRP A 316 -5.26 16.58 -8.99
CA TRP A 316 -5.40 15.59 -7.92
C TRP A 316 -5.29 14.16 -8.47
N LEU A 317 -5.92 13.87 -9.60
CA LEU A 317 -5.82 12.57 -10.26
C LEU A 317 -4.39 12.25 -10.72
N VAL A 318 -3.68 13.22 -11.30
CA VAL A 318 -2.27 13.06 -11.67
C VAL A 318 -1.41 12.77 -10.45
N THR A 319 -1.57 13.52 -9.35
CA THR A 319 -0.81 13.24 -8.12
C THR A 319 -1.17 11.89 -7.48
N ALA A 320 -2.44 11.45 -7.59
CA ALA A 320 -2.83 10.12 -7.14
C ALA A 320 -2.13 9.01 -7.95
N ALA A 321 -2.02 9.19 -9.27
CA ALA A 321 -1.29 8.26 -10.13
C ALA A 321 0.21 8.25 -9.83
N VAL A 322 0.81 9.43 -9.61
CA VAL A 322 2.22 9.56 -9.23
C VAL A 322 2.51 8.86 -7.90
N LEU A 323 1.68 9.08 -6.88
CA LEU A 323 1.83 8.41 -5.58
C LEU A 323 1.66 6.88 -5.67
N ALA A 324 0.77 6.40 -6.55
CA ALA A 324 0.64 4.98 -6.81
C ALA A 324 1.87 4.38 -7.51
N VAL A 325 2.53 5.15 -8.39
CA VAL A 325 3.79 4.75 -9.03
C VAL A 325 4.94 4.74 -8.02
N LEU A 326 5.01 5.72 -7.12
CA LEU A 326 5.99 5.72 -6.02
C LEU A 326 5.78 4.52 -5.08
N SER A 327 4.53 4.18 -4.76
CA SER A 327 4.21 2.95 -4.00
C SER A 327 4.68 1.67 -4.71
N LEU A 328 4.59 1.64 -6.05
CA LEU A 328 5.13 0.54 -6.86
C LEU A 328 6.65 0.51 -6.84
N ASP A 329 7.27 1.67 -6.98
CA ASP A 329 8.71 1.81 -6.94
C ASP A 329 9.29 1.31 -5.62
N ASP A 330 8.76 1.79 -4.50
CA ASP A 330 9.19 1.43 -3.14
C ASP A 330 9.13 -0.08 -2.85
N GLN A 331 8.10 -0.78 -3.35
CA GLN A 331 8.03 -2.24 -3.20
C GLN A 331 8.88 -3.01 -4.22
N SER A 332 9.02 -2.48 -5.43
CA SER A 332 9.63 -3.19 -6.56
C SER A 332 11.03 -2.69 -6.91
N GLN A 333 11.61 -1.78 -6.14
CA GLN A 333 12.94 -1.23 -6.36
C GLN A 333 13.15 -0.77 -7.80
N LEU A 334 12.13 -0.12 -8.38
CA LEU A 334 12.15 0.17 -9.82
C LEU A 334 13.31 1.15 -10.13
N HIS A 335 13.53 2.12 -9.25
CA HIS A 335 14.62 3.05 -9.35
C HIS A 335 15.97 2.33 -9.20
N GLU A 336 16.19 1.50 -8.18
CA GLU A 336 17.48 0.79 -8.02
C GLU A 336 17.79 -0.09 -9.24
N ARG A 337 16.77 -0.74 -9.82
CA ARG A 337 16.93 -1.57 -11.03
C ARG A 337 17.25 -0.78 -12.29
N SER A 338 17.07 0.54 -12.26
CA SER A 338 17.43 1.44 -13.34
C SER A 338 18.92 1.82 -13.33
N GLU A 339 19.70 1.29 -12.38
CA GLU A 339 21.15 1.45 -12.25
C GLU A 339 21.91 1.33 -13.58
N GLN A 340 21.58 0.32 -14.39
CA GLN A 340 22.21 0.11 -15.70
C GLN A 340 21.98 1.28 -16.66
N LEU A 341 20.82 1.93 -16.61
CA LEU A 341 20.54 3.12 -17.44
C LEU A 341 21.44 4.29 -17.07
N GLY A 342 21.73 4.47 -15.77
CA GLY A 342 22.67 5.47 -15.29
C GLY A 342 24.09 5.22 -15.80
N ARG A 343 24.54 3.96 -15.74
CA ARG A 343 25.88 3.54 -16.22
C ARG A 343 26.07 3.68 -17.73
N LEU A 344 25.00 3.71 -18.51
CA LEU A 344 25.08 4.00 -19.95
C LEU A 344 25.33 5.49 -20.25
N LEU A 345 24.99 6.39 -19.32
CA LEU A 345 25.04 7.84 -19.53
C LEU A 345 26.33 8.47 -18.99
N VAL A 346 26.98 7.84 -18.01
CA VAL A 346 28.19 8.33 -17.37
C VAL A 346 29.23 7.21 -17.33
N ALA A 347 30.46 7.50 -17.76
CA ALA A 347 31.56 6.55 -17.63
C ALA A 347 31.75 6.20 -16.14
N GLU A 348 31.89 4.92 -15.80
CA GLU A 348 31.94 4.47 -14.40
C GLU A 348 32.92 5.32 -13.56
N THR A 349 32.36 6.15 -12.69
CA THR A 349 33.05 7.04 -11.78
C THR A 349 33.41 6.30 -10.50
N GLY A 350 34.48 5.50 -10.53
CA GLY A 350 35.10 4.96 -9.32
C GLY A 350 34.13 4.20 -8.39
N GLY A 351 34.27 4.42 -7.08
CA GLY A 351 33.58 3.66 -6.02
C GLY A 351 32.15 4.09 -5.66
N PHE A 352 31.51 5.00 -6.39
CA PHE A 352 30.14 5.43 -6.09
C PHE A 352 29.10 4.38 -6.56
N PRO A 353 28.17 3.91 -5.71
CA PRO A 353 27.34 2.76 -6.05
C PRO A 353 25.99 3.08 -6.72
N PHE A 354 25.46 4.31 -6.62
CA PHE A 354 24.05 4.64 -6.95
C PHE A 354 23.88 5.39 -8.28
N TYR A 355 24.20 4.76 -9.41
CA TYR A 355 24.02 5.39 -10.73
C TYR A 355 22.55 5.56 -11.12
N TRP A 356 21.65 4.81 -10.48
CA TRP A 356 20.21 4.98 -10.62
C TRP A 356 19.74 6.42 -10.34
N LEU A 357 20.47 7.20 -9.53
CA LEU A 357 20.15 8.60 -9.26
C LEU A 357 20.01 9.45 -10.52
N ILE A 358 20.63 9.06 -11.65
CA ILE A 358 20.48 9.76 -12.93
C ILE A 358 19.04 9.63 -13.48
N PRO A 359 18.54 8.43 -13.83
CA PRO A 359 17.13 8.27 -14.19
C PRO A 359 16.17 8.64 -13.05
N GLY A 360 16.56 8.39 -11.80
CA GLY A 360 15.82 8.76 -10.59
C GLY A 360 15.59 10.28 -10.48
N THR A 361 16.59 11.10 -10.76
CA THR A 361 16.46 12.57 -10.76
C THR A 361 15.49 13.04 -11.85
N VAL A 362 15.53 12.43 -13.04
CA VAL A 362 14.59 12.76 -14.13
C VAL A 362 13.15 12.43 -13.71
N ALA A 363 12.94 11.26 -13.11
CA ALA A 363 11.64 10.88 -12.55
C ALA A 363 11.21 11.86 -11.43
N GLY A 364 12.12 12.17 -10.50
CA GLY A 364 11.91 13.10 -9.39
C GLY A 364 11.50 14.50 -9.85
N VAL A 365 12.08 15.02 -10.94
CA VAL A 365 11.64 16.29 -11.57
C VAL A 365 10.21 16.18 -12.09
N GLY A 366 9.83 15.04 -12.68
CA GLY A 366 8.46 14.76 -13.10
C GLY A 366 7.46 14.75 -11.94
N VAL A 367 7.83 14.08 -10.83
CA VAL A 367 7.05 14.07 -9.58
C VAL A 367 6.91 15.49 -9.02
N ALA A 368 8.02 16.23 -8.91
CA ALA A 368 8.03 17.62 -8.46
C ALA A 368 7.10 18.48 -9.32
N ALA A 369 7.20 18.38 -10.65
CA ALA A 369 6.37 19.13 -11.58
C ALA A 369 4.87 18.82 -11.41
N ALA A 370 4.51 17.55 -11.25
CA ALA A 370 3.13 17.13 -11.00
C ALA A 370 2.57 17.72 -9.69
N VAL A 371 3.33 17.63 -8.60
CA VAL A 371 2.91 18.15 -7.29
C VAL A 371 2.87 19.68 -7.28
N VAL A 372 3.87 20.35 -7.84
CA VAL A 372 3.92 21.83 -7.94
C VAL A 372 2.78 22.35 -8.80
N ALA A 373 2.46 21.68 -9.93
CA ALA A 373 1.33 22.03 -10.76
C ALA A 373 0.01 22.01 -9.98
N LEU A 374 -0.17 21.06 -9.05
CA LEU A 374 -1.30 21.07 -8.13
C LEU A 374 -1.17 22.18 -7.07
N ALA A 375 0.00 22.34 -6.46
CA ALA A 375 0.26 23.26 -5.35
C ALA A 375 -0.07 24.72 -5.68
N VAL A 376 0.24 25.17 -6.90
CA VAL A 376 -0.07 26.56 -7.33
C VAL A 376 -1.57 26.81 -7.50
N ARG A 377 -2.39 25.76 -7.62
CA ARG A 377 -3.84 25.83 -7.86
C ARG A 377 -4.70 25.74 -6.60
N VAL A 378 -4.17 25.17 -5.52
CA VAL A 378 -4.90 24.99 -4.25
C VAL A 378 -4.73 26.17 -3.28
N ARG A 379 -5.44 26.15 -2.14
CA ARG A 379 -5.34 27.19 -1.09
C ARG A 379 -4.00 27.14 -0.36
N ALA A 380 -3.61 28.27 0.26
CA ALA A 380 -2.28 28.47 0.85
C ALA A 380 -1.81 27.33 1.78
N ARG A 381 -2.67 26.86 2.69
CA ARG A 381 -2.31 25.75 3.59
C ARG A 381 -2.02 24.45 2.84
N ALA A 382 -2.85 24.06 1.88
CA ALA A 382 -2.57 22.87 1.07
C ALA A 382 -1.34 23.05 0.18
N ARG A 383 -1.11 24.27 -0.34
CA ARG A 383 0.10 24.58 -1.11
C ARG A 383 1.36 24.35 -0.29
N LEU A 384 1.41 24.87 0.94
CA LEU A 384 2.55 24.70 1.84
C LEU A 384 2.78 23.23 2.19
N LEU A 385 1.71 22.47 2.44
CA LEU A 385 1.80 21.04 2.72
C LEU A 385 2.26 20.23 1.49
N LEU A 386 1.77 20.54 0.29
CA LEU A 386 2.25 19.90 -0.95
C LEU A 386 3.72 20.22 -1.22
N ALA A 387 4.09 21.51 -1.12
CA ALA A 387 5.45 21.96 -1.36
C ALA A 387 6.43 21.41 -0.32
N GLY A 388 6.06 21.45 0.97
CA GLY A 388 6.86 20.87 2.04
C GLY A 388 6.98 19.35 1.94
N GLY A 389 5.87 18.66 1.63
CA GLY A 389 5.85 17.21 1.46
C GLY A 389 6.75 16.74 0.32
N ILE A 390 6.63 17.34 -0.87
CA ILE A 390 7.48 16.97 -2.00
C ILE A 390 8.93 17.40 -1.84
N ALA A 391 9.17 18.57 -1.21
CA ALA A 391 10.53 19.02 -0.95
C ALA A 391 11.23 18.09 0.05
N LEU A 392 10.55 17.68 1.12
CA LEU A 392 11.12 16.75 2.08
C LEU A 392 11.43 15.41 1.42
N MET A 393 10.44 14.79 0.75
CA MET A 393 10.60 13.50 0.10
C MET A 393 11.75 13.49 -0.92
N LEU A 394 11.84 14.49 -1.80
CA LEU A 394 12.93 14.54 -2.79
C LEU A 394 14.28 14.92 -2.17
N ALA A 395 14.30 15.78 -1.15
CA ALA A 395 15.56 16.17 -0.51
C ALA A 395 16.13 15.05 0.36
N THR A 396 15.27 14.21 0.95
CA THR A 396 15.70 13.07 1.74
C THR A 396 16.00 11.88 0.85
N GLY A 397 15.09 11.44 -0.03
CA GLY A 397 15.33 10.35 -0.97
C GLY A 397 16.53 10.61 -1.87
N LEU A 398 16.41 11.51 -2.85
CA LEU A 398 17.51 11.76 -3.79
C LEU A 398 18.74 12.41 -3.13
N GLY A 399 18.54 13.20 -2.07
CA GLY A 399 19.64 13.95 -1.46
C GLY A 399 20.47 13.13 -0.46
N LEU A 400 19.84 12.35 0.41
CA LEU A 400 20.58 11.54 1.38
C LEU A 400 21.13 10.26 0.76
N GLU A 401 20.52 9.72 -0.28
CA GLU A 401 21.12 8.71 -1.16
C GLU A 401 22.50 9.13 -1.68
N VAL A 402 22.66 10.38 -2.14
CA VAL A 402 23.97 10.90 -2.56
C VAL A 402 24.95 10.86 -1.38
N VAL A 403 24.53 11.28 -0.19
CA VAL A 403 25.37 11.28 1.01
C VAL A 403 25.78 9.85 1.41
N GLN A 404 24.85 8.91 1.35
CA GLN A 404 25.09 7.49 1.62
C GLN A 404 26.04 6.88 0.58
N GLY A 405 25.86 7.21 -0.70
CA GLY A 405 26.75 6.74 -1.76
C GLY A 405 28.17 7.28 -1.61
N LEU A 406 28.33 8.52 -1.10
CA LEU A 406 29.63 9.08 -0.74
C LEU A 406 30.26 8.37 0.47
N PHE A 407 29.47 7.99 1.47
CA PHE A 407 29.94 7.17 2.58
C PHE A 407 30.43 5.81 2.10
N MET A 408 29.67 5.11 1.26
CA MET A 408 30.06 3.83 0.67
C MET A 408 31.31 3.96 -0.20
N ALA A 409 31.41 4.99 -1.04
CA ALA A 409 32.58 5.25 -1.87
C ALA A 409 33.85 5.51 -1.03
N ALA A 410 33.69 6.06 0.18
CA ALA A 410 34.77 6.25 1.14
C ALA A 410 35.04 5.02 2.04
N GLY A 411 34.28 3.94 1.90
CA GLY A 411 34.36 2.75 2.76
C GLY A 411 33.89 3.00 4.20
N ASN A 412 32.98 3.94 4.42
CA ASN A 412 32.53 4.40 5.73
C ASN A 412 31.03 4.13 5.97
N GLU A 413 30.69 2.87 6.22
CA GLU A 413 29.32 2.43 6.56
C GLU A 413 29.09 2.41 8.09
N GLY A 414 29.69 3.37 8.81
CA GLY A 414 29.55 3.50 10.26
C GLY A 414 28.25 4.17 10.71
N LEU A 415 28.24 4.71 11.95
CA LEU A 415 27.05 5.34 12.54
C LEU A 415 26.45 6.48 11.68
N GLY A 416 27.30 7.26 11.00
CA GLY A 416 26.84 8.34 10.12
C GLY A 416 26.01 7.84 8.94
N PHE A 417 26.40 6.70 8.36
CA PHE A 417 25.66 6.04 7.28
C PHE A 417 24.30 5.52 7.78
N VAL A 418 24.29 4.84 8.93
CA VAL A 418 23.05 4.35 9.56
C VAL A 418 22.08 5.50 9.86
N ILE A 419 22.56 6.60 10.45
CA ILE A 419 21.71 7.76 10.74
C ILE A 419 21.19 8.40 9.45
N ALA A 420 22.01 8.51 8.41
CA ALA A 420 21.58 9.05 7.12
C ALA A 420 20.41 8.24 6.53
N TYR A 421 20.48 6.90 6.57
CA TYR A 421 19.38 6.01 6.14
C TYR A 421 18.09 6.23 6.95
N HIS A 422 18.19 6.31 8.28
CA HIS A 422 16.99 6.50 9.11
C HIS A 422 16.36 7.89 8.94
N VAL A 423 17.18 8.92 8.70
CA VAL A 423 16.68 10.28 8.40
C VAL A 423 16.06 10.34 7.02
N GLU A 424 16.59 9.58 6.07
CA GLU A 424 16.02 9.43 4.74
C GLU A 424 14.61 8.86 4.80
N GLU A 425 14.49 7.63 5.26
CA GLU A 425 13.23 6.88 5.38
C GLU A 425 12.16 7.68 6.16
N LEU A 426 12.54 8.24 7.31
CA LEU A 426 11.62 9.06 8.10
C LEU A 426 11.20 10.35 7.37
N GLY A 427 12.13 10.97 6.64
CA GLY A 427 11.88 12.16 5.86
C GLY A 427 10.88 11.92 4.74
N GLU A 428 11.04 10.81 4.01
CA GLU A 428 10.13 10.41 2.95
C GLU A 428 8.73 10.14 3.50
N ASP A 429 8.62 9.35 4.57
CA ASP A 429 7.38 9.08 5.29
C ASP A 429 6.66 10.37 5.70
N VAL A 430 7.38 11.30 6.36
CA VAL A 430 6.83 12.59 6.76
C VAL A 430 6.40 13.40 5.53
N GLY A 431 7.17 13.33 4.44
CA GLY A 431 6.82 13.91 3.15
C GLY A 431 5.45 13.43 2.65
N VAL A 432 5.24 12.12 2.62
CA VAL A 432 3.97 11.49 2.23
C VAL A 432 2.83 11.89 3.16
N ILE A 433 3.07 11.91 4.46
CA ILE A 433 2.07 12.34 5.46
C ILE A 433 1.63 13.80 5.20
N LEU A 434 2.56 14.69 4.83
CA LEU A 434 2.22 16.08 4.45
C LEU A 434 1.39 16.13 3.15
N LEU A 435 1.64 15.25 2.19
CA LEU A 435 0.82 15.15 0.96
C LEU A 435 -0.61 14.71 1.29
N ILE A 436 -0.79 13.69 2.14
CA ILE A 436 -2.10 13.29 2.67
C ILE A 436 -2.76 14.50 3.36
N ALA A 437 -1.99 15.29 4.13
CA ALA A 437 -2.50 16.47 4.82
C ALA A 437 -2.97 17.57 3.87
N ALA A 438 -2.29 17.76 2.75
CA ALA A 438 -2.75 18.68 1.73
C ALA A 438 -4.12 18.30 1.19
N ALA A 439 -4.32 17.03 0.84
CA ALA A 439 -5.57 16.50 0.32
C ALA A 439 -6.70 16.56 1.37
N ALA A 440 -6.39 16.10 2.58
CA ALA A 440 -7.29 16.15 3.73
C ALA A 440 -7.77 17.57 4.05
N THR A 441 -6.88 18.57 3.96
CA THR A 441 -7.30 19.94 4.21
C THR A 441 -8.18 20.49 3.08
N MET A 442 -8.05 19.98 1.84
CA MET A 442 -8.84 20.44 0.68
C MET A 442 -10.23 19.82 0.67
N THR A 443 -10.47 18.86 1.55
CA THR A 443 -11.75 18.22 1.71
C THR A 443 -12.30 18.48 3.11
N ARG A 444 -13.62 18.38 3.25
CA ARG A 444 -14.28 18.38 4.55
C ARG A 444 -15.18 17.16 4.61
N VAL A 445 -14.97 16.35 5.64
CA VAL A 445 -15.82 15.22 5.97
C VAL A 445 -16.89 15.72 6.95
N THR A 446 -18.16 15.67 6.55
CA THR A 446 -19.30 15.95 7.43
C THR A 446 -20.13 14.69 7.64
N CYS A 447 -20.73 14.58 8.82
CA CYS A 447 -21.54 13.44 9.23
C CYS A 447 -22.99 13.91 9.39
N ASP A 448 -23.93 13.34 8.65
CA ASP A 448 -25.38 13.62 8.82
C ASP A 448 -26.18 12.31 8.68
N GLY A 449 -25.81 11.30 9.48
CA GLY A 449 -26.18 9.89 9.24
C GLY A 449 -25.59 9.30 7.94
N ARG A 450 -24.71 10.06 7.27
CA ARG A 450 -23.97 9.75 6.05
C ARG A 450 -22.58 10.38 6.16
N LEU A 451 -21.57 9.77 5.55
CA LEU A 451 -20.23 10.35 5.45
C LEU A 451 -20.14 11.19 4.17
N VAL A 452 -20.14 12.51 4.27
CA VAL A 452 -20.09 13.41 3.10
C VAL A 452 -18.71 14.02 2.96
N LEU A 453 -18.09 13.83 1.80
CA LEU A 453 -16.81 14.42 1.42
C LEU A 453 -17.04 15.61 0.49
N THR A 454 -16.81 16.82 0.99
CA THR A 454 -16.99 18.07 0.21
C THR A 454 -15.64 18.67 -0.15
N TYR A 455 -15.49 19.19 -1.37
CA TYR A 455 -14.27 19.86 -1.82
C TYR A 455 -14.31 21.36 -1.50
N GLY A 456 -13.30 21.87 -0.80
CA GLY A 456 -13.16 23.28 -0.49
C GLY A 456 -12.60 24.05 -1.68
N ARG A 457 -13.44 24.84 -2.37
CA ARG A 457 -12.98 25.72 -3.46
C ARG A 457 -12.12 26.86 -2.91
N ARG A 458 -11.17 27.32 -3.74
CA ARG A 458 -10.50 28.62 -3.55
C ARG A 458 -11.61 29.69 -3.59
N SER A 459 -11.70 30.56 -2.59
CA SER A 459 -12.64 31.69 -2.63
C SER A 459 -12.42 32.42 -3.96
N ALA A 460 -13.49 32.65 -4.73
CA ALA A 460 -13.40 33.47 -5.92
C ALA A 460 -12.86 34.87 -5.53
N PRO A 461 -12.09 35.55 -6.40
CA PRO A 461 -11.84 36.98 -6.22
C PRO A 461 -13.19 37.68 -6.02
N LEU A 462 -13.26 38.62 -5.08
CA LEU A 462 -14.45 39.44 -4.89
C LEU A 462 -14.84 40.05 -6.25
N PRO A 463 -16.14 40.08 -6.60
CA PRO A 463 -16.57 40.78 -7.81
C PRO A 463 -16.06 42.22 -7.76
N VAL A 464 -15.39 42.64 -8.83
CA VAL A 464 -15.00 44.04 -9.02
C VAL A 464 -16.28 44.87 -8.89
N PRO A 465 -16.32 45.88 -7.99
CA PRO A 465 -17.49 46.74 -7.88
C PRO A 465 -17.86 47.28 -9.26
N ALA A 466 -19.14 47.16 -9.63
CA ALA A 466 -19.62 47.80 -10.85
C ALA A 466 -19.25 49.29 -10.79
N PRO A 467 -18.73 49.89 -11.88
CA PRO A 467 -18.51 51.33 -11.91
C PRO A 467 -19.84 52.01 -11.60
N LEU A 468 -19.83 52.88 -10.59
CA LEU A 468 -20.95 53.75 -10.26
C LEU A 468 -21.17 54.66 -11.47
N GLY A 469 -22.22 54.35 -12.24
CA GLY A 469 -22.74 55.16 -13.33
C GLY A 469 -23.80 56.12 -12.84
#